data_AF-A0A258WS86-F1
#
_entry.id   AF-A0A258WS86-F1
#
_cell.length_a   1.000
_cell.length_b   1.000
_cell.length_c   1.000
_cell.angle_alpha   90.00
_cell.angle_beta   90.00
_cell.angle_gamma   90.00
#
_symmetry.space_group_name_H-M   'P 1'
#
loop_
_entity.id
_entity.type
_entity.pdbx_description
1 polymer ?
#
loop_
_entity_poly.entity_id
_entity_poly.type
_entity_poly.pdbx_seq_one_letter_code
_entity_poly.pdbx_strand_id
1 'polypeptide(L)'
;MAKISYRLTLGIFLLCNITALCDENFDRDCVTCHSTNIPDLETIYFRYLQTHGSIKRSQKAMRHYLQHPTIQGSTLRPQVLKNFGLHPPLSPVLLDQMLPLYFEKYDVKKRIKLKSI
;
A
#
# COMPACT_ATOMS: atom_id res chain seq x y z
N MET A 1 16.95 -14.82 48.85
CA MET A 1 16.75 -13.48 48.26
C MET A 1 16.95 -13.58 46.75
N ALA A 2 15.89 -13.78 45.96
CA ALA A 2 15.98 -13.84 44.50
C ALA A 2 15.43 -12.53 43.92
N LYS A 3 16.31 -11.76 43.26
CA LYS A 3 15.94 -10.55 42.52
C LYS A 3 15.29 -10.98 41.22
N ILE A 4 14.01 -10.70 41.06
CA ILE A 4 13.30 -10.94 39.81
C ILE A 4 13.60 -9.76 38.88
N SER A 5 14.31 -10.05 37.80
CA SER A 5 14.73 -9.10 36.78
C SER A 5 13.61 -8.88 35.75
N TYR A 6 12.65 -7.99 36.04
CA TYR A 6 11.64 -7.58 35.06
C TYR A 6 12.25 -6.57 34.08
N ARG A 7 13.08 -7.06 33.16
CA ARG A 7 13.61 -6.23 32.07
C ARG A 7 13.52 -7.02 30.78
N LEU A 8 12.39 -6.87 30.07
CA LEU A 8 12.26 -6.76 28.61
C LEU A 8 10.89 -7.17 28.05
N THR A 9 9.93 -7.62 28.85
CA THR A 9 8.69 -8.22 28.30
C THR A 9 7.58 -7.22 27.95
N LEU A 10 7.66 -5.96 28.41
CA LEU A 10 6.59 -4.96 28.18
C LEU A 10 6.65 -4.28 26.80
N GLY A 11 7.77 -4.36 26.08
CA GLY A 11 7.94 -3.69 24.78
C GLY A 11 7.34 -4.43 23.57
N ILE A 12 7.19 -5.76 23.66
CA ILE A 12 6.81 -6.60 22.51
C ILE A 12 5.28 -6.58 22.27
N PHE A 13 4.48 -6.42 23.32
CA PHE A 13 3.01 -6.42 23.19
C PHE A 13 2.46 -5.13 22.56
N LEU A 14 3.16 -3.99 22.74
CA LEU A 14 2.73 -2.70 22.22
C LEU A 14 2.94 -2.57 20.70
N LEU A 15 3.95 -3.23 20.13
CA LEU A 15 4.24 -3.21 18.68
C LEU A 15 3.23 -4.04 17.86
N CYS A 16 2.66 -5.10 18.45
CA CYS A 16 1.74 -6.00 17.75
C CYS A 16 0.33 -5.41 17.52
N ASN A 17 -0.12 -4.51 18.42
CA ASN A 17 -1.41 -3.84 18.25
C ASN A 17 -1.38 -2.81 17.11
N ILE A 18 -0.24 -2.15 16.90
CA ILE A 18 -0.10 -1.10 15.88
C ILE A 18 -0.21 -1.69 14.47
N THR A 19 0.32 -2.90 14.23
CA THR A 19 0.22 -3.54 12.91
C THR A 19 -1.21 -3.93 12.55
N ALA A 20 -2.00 -4.41 13.52
CA ALA A 20 -3.40 -4.78 13.29
C ALA A 20 -4.28 -3.57 12.97
N LEU A 21 -4.11 -2.46 13.71
CA LEU A 21 -4.77 -1.18 13.45
C LEU A 21 -4.42 -0.62 12.06
N CYS A 22 -3.18 -0.78 11.59
CA CYS A 22 -2.76 -0.32 10.28
C CYS A 22 -3.40 -1.13 9.13
N ASP A 23 -3.52 -2.45 9.28
CA ASP A 23 -4.14 -3.32 8.27
C ASP A 23 -5.65 -3.08 8.17
N GLU A 24 -6.34 -2.92 9.31
CA GLU A 24 -7.77 -2.54 9.32
C GLU A 24 -8.03 -1.19 8.63
N ASN A 25 -7.17 -0.19 8.87
CA ASN A 25 -7.30 1.10 8.20
C ASN A 25 -6.98 1.00 6.70
N PHE A 26 -5.99 0.19 6.30
CA PHE A 26 -5.70 -0.04 4.89
C PHE A 26 -6.87 -0.74 4.17
N ASP A 27 -7.44 -1.77 4.79
CA ASP A 27 -8.57 -2.49 4.21
C ASP A 27 -9.81 -1.60 4.14
N ARG A 28 -10.10 -0.81 5.18
CA ARG A 28 -11.19 0.18 5.16
C ARG A 28 -10.98 1.25 4.08
N ASP A 29 -9.79 1.86 4.03
CA ASP A 29 -9.56 3.08 3.25
C ASP A 29 -9.20 2.79 1.78
N CYS A 30 -8.64 1.61 1.48
CA CYS A 30 -8.20 1.24 0.13
C CYS A 30 -8.98 0.03 -0.43
N VAL A 31 -9.14 -1.04 0.35
CA VAL A 31 -9.75 -2.29 -0.16
C VAL A 31 -11.26 -2.15 -0.33
N THR A 32 -11.95 -1.41 0.52
CA THR A 32 -13.41 -1.20 0.41
C THR A 32 -13.81 -0.72 -0.98
N CYS A 33 -13.07 0.25 -1.54
CA CYS A 33 -13.34 0.73 -2.89
C CYS A 33 -12.78 -0.20 -3.97
N HIS A 34 -11.64 -0.86 -3.77
CA HIS A 34 -10.97 -1.63 -4.83
C HIS A 34 -11.30 -3.13 -4.86
N SER A 35 -12.04 -3.65 -3.88
CA SER A 35 -12.50 -5.05 -3.84
C SER A 35 -13.58 -5.34 -4.89
N THR A 36 -14.37 -4.35 -5.25
CA THR A 36 -15.47 -4.46 -6.23
C THR A 36 -15.30 -3.59 -7.47
N ASN A 37 -14.36 -2.62 -7.46
CA ASN A 37 -14.13 -1.71 -8.60
C ASN A 37 -12.91 -2.10 -9.43
N ILE A 38 -12.95 -1.72 -10.71
CA ILE A 38 -11.85 -1.95 -11.67
C ILE A 38 -11.05 -0.65 -11.84
N PRO A 39 -9.71 -0.70 -11.75
CA PRO A 39 -8.88 -1.87 -11.47
C PRO A 39 -8.75 -2.18 -9.98
N ASP A 40 -8.58 -3.46 -9.66
CA ASP A 40 -8.19 -3.91 -8.33
C ASP A 40 -6.76 -3.44 -7.97
N LEU A 41 -6.42 -3.50 -6.68
CA LEU A 41 -5.14 -3.05 -6.13
C LEU A 41 -3.92 -3.81 -6.68
N GLU A 42 -4.05 -5.10 -6.94
CA GLU A 42 -2.97 -5.91 -7.50
C GLU A 42 -2.67 -5.51 -8.95
N THR A 43 -3.70 -5.31 -9.75
CA THR A 43 -3.62 -4.82 -11.12
C THR A 43 -2.97 -3.44 -11.16
N ILE A 44 -3.30 -2.54 -10.22
CA ILE A 44 -2.65 -1.23 -10.10
C ILE A 44 -1.16 -1.41 -9.80
N TYR A 45 -0.80 -2.28 -8.85
CA TYR A 45 0.58 -2.56 -8.50
C TYR A 45 1.40 -2.98 -9.72
N PHE A 46 0.89 -3.95 -10.48
CA PHE A 46 1.56 -4.44 -11.69
C PHE A 46 1.70 -3.37 -12.76
N ARG A 47 0.67 -2.56 -12.99
CA ARG A 47 0.76 -1.45 -13.96
C ARG A 47 1.85 -0.46 -13.57
N TYR A 48 1.89 -0.04 -12.32
CA TYR A 48 2.93 0.89 -11.84
C TYR A 48 4.33 0.27 -11.93
N LEU A 49 4.48 -1.03 -11.66
CA LEU A 49 5.76 -1.71 -11.80
C LEU A 49 6.19 -1.80 -13.26
N GLN A 50 5.27 -2.14 -14.16
CA GLN A 50 5.49 -2.22 -15.60
C GLN A 50 5.86 -0.86 -16.21
N THR A 51 5.17 0.22 -15.80
CA THR A 51 5.41 1.57 -16.32
C THR A 51 6.72 2.18 -15.83
N HIS A 52 7.11 1.93 -14.58
CA HIS A 52 8.25 2.63 -13.95
C HIS A 52 9.49 1.76 -13.72
N GLY A 53 9.40 0.45 -13.96
CA GLY A 53 10.51 -0.50 -14.02
C GLY A 53 11.18 -0.86 -12.68
N SER A 54 10.80 -0.23 -11.56
CA SER A 54 11.25 -0.65 -10.23
C SER A 54 10.30 -0.17 -9.14
N ILE A 55 10.23 -0.91 -8.03
CA ILE A 55 9.41 -0.59 -6.85
C ILE A 55 9.66 0.85 -6.37
N LYS A 56 10.93 1.27 -6.26
CA LYS A 56 11.28 2.63 -5.81
C LYS A 56 10.72 3.71 -6.73
N ARG A 57 10.79 3.51 -8.06
CA ARG A 57 10.23 4.46 -9.04
C ARG A 57 8.70 4.43 -9.02
N SER A 58 8.09 3.25 -8.88
CA SER A 58 6.65 3.07 -8.76
C SER A 58 6.08 3.74 -7.51
N GLN A 59 6.71 3.57 -6.34
CA GLN A 59 6.31 4.26 -5.10
C GLN A 59 6.37 5.78 -5.24
N LYS A 60 7.45 6.30 -5.83
CA LYS A 60 7.61 7.74 -6.07
C LYS A 60 6.51 8.27 -7.01
N ALA A 61 6.26 7.58 -8.12
CA ALA A 61 5.25 7.99 -9.09
C ALA A 61 3.83 7.89 -8.53
N MET A 62 3.50 6.82 -7.81
CA MET A 62 2.20 6.64 -7.18
C MET A 62 1.94 7.69 -6.11
N ARG A 63 2.92 7.97 -5.23
CA ARG A 63 2.82 9.06 -4.26
C ARG A 63 2.55 10.38 -4.95
N HIS A 64 3.32 10.72 -5.98
CA HIS A 64 3.14 11.97 -6.71
C HIS A 64 1.72 12.08 -7.30
N TYR A 65 1.24 11.01 -7.94
CA TYR A 65 -0.13 10.96 -8.50
C TYR A 65 -1.20 11.11 -7.42
N LEU A 66 -1.10 10.38 -6.30
CA LEU A 66 -2.10 10.44 -5.24
C LEU A 66 -2.12 11.80 -4.51
N GLN A 67 -1.03 12.55 -4.51
CA GLN A 67 -0.99 13.93 -3.99
C GLN A 67 -1.53 14.94 -5.00
N HIS A 68 -1.25 14.73 -6.29
CA HIS A 68 -1.57 15.66 -7.38
C HIS A 68 -2.21 14.90 -8.55
N PRO A 69 -3.44 14.40 -8.38
CA PRO A 69 -4.08 13.54 -9.37
C PRO A 69 -4.42 14.34 -10.63
N THR A 70 -3.88 13.92 -11.77
CA THR A 70 -4.13 14.50 -13.09
C THR A 70 -4.41 13.40 -14.10
N ILE A 71 -5.10 13.75 -15.20
CA ILE A 71 -5.40 12.80 -16.28
C ILE A 71 -4.10 12.24 -16.87
N GLN A 72 -3.12 13.11 -17.13
CA GLN A 72 -1.83 12.76 -17.71
C GLN A 72 -0.96 11.93 -16.75
N GLY A 73 -1.10 12.15 -15.44
CA GLY A 73 -0.37 11.41 -14.42
C GLY A 73 -0.98 10.06 -14.05
N SER A 74 -2.18 9.74 -14.55
CA SER A 74 -2.84 8.46 -14.26
C SER A 74 -2.29 7.33 -15.13
N THR A 75 -2.18 6.13 -14.54
CA THR A 75 -1.91 4.88 -15.29
C THR A 75 -3.17 4.28 -15.90
N LEU A 76 -4.34 4.90 -15.69
CA LEU A 76 -5.61 4.45 -16.25
C LEU A 76 -5.84 4.99 -17.66
N ARG A 77 -6.49 4.18 -18.50
CA ARG A 77 -6.91 4.62 -19.84
C ARG A 77 -7.98 5.70 -19.73
N PRO A 78 -8.05 6.68 -20.66
CA PRO A 78 -9.05 7.74 -20.63
C PRO A 78 -10.51 7.24 -20.53
N GLN A 79 -10.82 6.09 -21.12
CA GLN A 79 -12.15 5.46 -21.05
C GLN A 79 -12.52 5.03 -19.62
N VAL A 80 -11.53 4.61 -18.83
CA VAL A 80 -11.73 4.23 -17.41
C VAL A 80 -11.90 5.50 -16.58
N LEU A 81 -11.07 6.52 -16.81
CA LEU A 81 -11.17 7.82 -16.15
C LEU A 81 -12.51 8.52 -16.44
N LYS A 82 -13.11 8.30 -17.62
CA LYS A 82 -14.45 8.84 -17.94
C LYS A 82 -15.54 8.27 -17.03
N ASN A 83 -15.40 7.02 -16.60
CA ASN A 83 -16.41 6.33 -15.79
C ASN A 83 -16.19 6.52 -14.29
N PHE A 84 -14.92 6.54 -13.85
CA PHE A 84 -14.56 6.54 -12.43
C PHE A 84 -13.94 7.85 -11.94
N GLY A 85 -13.60 8.77 -12.85
CA GLY A 85 -12.95 10.03 -12.51
C GLY A 85 -11.50 9.87 -12.07
N LEU A 86 -10.96 10.95 -11.50
CA LEU A 86 -9.66 10.95 -10.84
C LEU A 86 -9.82 10.66 -9.34
N HIS A 87 -8.84 9.98 -8.77
CA HIS A 87 -8.79 9.81 -7.32
C HIS A 87 -8.69 11.19 -6.63
N PRO A 88 -9.37 11.43 -5.50
CA PRO A 88 -9.19 12.67 -4.73
C PRO A 88 -7.74 12.76 -4.17
N PRO A 89 -7.17 13.96 -4.01
CA PRO A 89 -5.84 14.09 -3.45
C PRO A 89 -5.77 13.55 -2.02
N LEU A 90 -4.71 12.82 -1.70
CA LEU A 90 -4.43 12.26 -0.38
C LEU A 90 -3.36 13.06 0.35
N SER A 91 -3.46 13.09 1.69
CA SER A 91 -2.49 13.81 2.52
C SER A 91 -1.12 13.10 2.52
N PRO A 92 -0.01 13.85 2.61
CA PRO A 92 1.32 13.25 2.71
C PRO A 92 1.45 12.24 3.87
N VAL A 93 0.82 12.55 5.01
CA VAL A 93 0.85 11.70 6.22
C VAL A 93 0.19 10.35 5.97
N LEU A 94 -0.98 10.33 5.34
CA LEU A 94 -1.68 9.08 5.01
C LEU A 94 -0.85 8.24 4.03
N LEU A 95 -0.22 8.90 3.06
CA LEU A 95 0.61 8.23 2.07
C LEU A 95 1.88 7.62 2.68
N ASP A 96 2.47 8.27 3.68
CA ASP A 96 3.60 7.71 4.44
C ASP A 96 3.22 6.44 5.20
N GLN A 97 1.98 6.33 5.65
CA GLN A 97 1.47 5.17 6.38
C GLN A 97 1.06 4.04 5.43
N MET A 98 0.32 4.35 4.36
CA MET A 98 -0.38 3.33 3.56
C MET A 98 0.44 2.79 2.37
N LEU A 99 1.27 3.60 1.70
CA LEU A 99 2.04 3.13 0.53
C LEU A 99 3.03 2.01 0.87
N PRO A 100 3.78 2.05 1.99
CA PRO A 100 4.68 0.94 2.35
C PRO A 100 3.92 -0.37 2.54
N LEU A 101 2.78 -0.33 3.24
CA LEU A 101 1.92 -1.50 3.50
C LEU A 101 1.37 -2.07 2.19
N TYR A 102 0.87 -1.21 1.31
CA TYR A 102 0.38 -1.60 -0.01
C TYR A 102 1.47 -2.30 -0.82
N PHE A 103 2.65 -1.70 -0.97
CA PHE A 103 3.73 -2.31 -1.75
C PHE A 103 4.25 -3.59 -1.09
N GLU A 104 4.24 -3.68 0.24
CA GLU A 104 4.57 -4.91 0.95
C GLU A 104 3.57 -6.04 0.70
N LYS A 105 2.26 -5.74 0.73
CA LYS A 105 1.16 -6.69 0.52
C LYS A 105 1.19 -7.30 -0.89
N TYR A 106 1.55 -6.51 -1.90
CA TYR A 106 1.52 -6.94 -3.31
C TYR A 106 2.91 -7.23 -3.92
N ASP A 107 4.00 -7.15 -3.16
CA ASP A 107 5.34 -7.47 -3.70
C ASP A 107 5.47 -8.95 -4.10
N VAL A 108 5.39 -9.17 -5.41
CA VAL A 108 5.47 -10.48 -6.06
C VAL A 108 6.78 -11.20 -5.76
N LYS A 109 7.90 -10.49 -5.53
CA LYS A 109 9.18 -11.13 -5.21
C LYS A 109 9.11 -11.92 -3.91
N LYS A 110 8.28 -11.49 -2.96
CA LYS A 110 8.03 -12.21 -1.70
C LYS A 110 7.16 -13.45 -1.93
N ARG A 111 6.26 -13.43 -2.91
CA ARG A 111 5.40 -14.58 -3.27
C ARG A 111 6.12 -15.65 -4.08
N ILE A 112 7.10 -15.28 -4.91
CA ILE A 112 7.88 -16.24 -5.71
C ILE A 112 8.86 -17.05 -4.85
N LYS A 113 9.40 -16.48 -3.75
CA LYS A 113 10.29 -17.22 -2.82
C LYS A 113 9.65 -18.44 -2.14
N LEU A 114 8.33 -18.59 -2.18
CA LEU A 114 7.61 -19.73 -1.61
C LEU A 114 7.43 -20.90 -2.61
N LYS A 115 7.85 -20.75 -3.87
CA LYS A 115 7.70 -21.76 -4.93
C LYS A 115 9.01 -22.34 -5.47
N SER A 116 10.15 -22.04 -4.85
CA SER A 116 11.37 -22.81 -5.13
C SER A 116 11.31 -24.14 -4.37
N ILE A 117 10.67 -25.11 -5.03
CA ILE A 117 10.80 -26.56 -4.78
C ILE A 117 12.15 -27.00 -5.37
#